data_AF-A0A7K2EFV7-F1
#
_entry.id   AF-A0A7K2EFV7-F1
#
_cell.length_a   1.000
_cell.length_b   1.000
_cell.length_c   1.000
_cell.angle_alpha   90.00
_cell.angle_beta   90.00
_cell.angle_gamma   90.00
#
_symmetry.space_group_name_H-M   'P 1'
#
loop_
_entity.id
_entity.type
_entity.pdbx_description
1 polymer ?
#
loop_
_entity_poly.entity_id
_entity_poly.type
_entity_poly.pdbx_seq_one_letter_code
_entity_poly.pdbx_strand_id
1 'polypeptide(L)'
;MDVYLPEGDWYHYDSGRRYKGPLTLKEFETPLDAPPCFIGGQGIIILREADDLPFKAKVYPVSRRKTSFSFTYPDGVAQTLITYQKWNENAELVVIDQALGTEIPYEVDTASGSISFYIVPDHDYDIVEH
;
A
#
# COMPACT_ATOMS: atom_id res chain seq x y z
N MET A 1 12.61 -17.01 -14.22
CA MET A 1 13.46 -15.91 -14.75
C MET A 1 14.13 -15.20 -13.60
N ASP A 2 15.16 -14.38 -13.84
CA ASP A 2 15.82 -13.66 -12.76
C ASP A 2 15.16 -12.29 -12.54
N VAL A 3 14.88 -11.96 -11.27
CA VAL A 3 14.31 -10.66 -10.88
C VAL A 3 15.26 -9.94 -9.94
N TYR A 4 15.70 -8.75 -10.33
CA TYR A 4 16.50 -7.89 -9.47
C TYR A 4 15.59 -6.94 -8.69
N LEU A 5 15.71 -6.96 -7.36
CA LEU A 5 15.07 -6.06 -6.43
C LEU A 5 16.11 -5.03 -5.96
N PRO A 6 15.97 -3.74 -6.30
CA PRO A 6 16.82 -2.68 -5.80
C PRO A 6 16.80 -2.56 -4.26
N GLU A 7 17.69 -1.74 -3.70
CA GLU A 7 17.68 -1.45 -2.26
C GLU A 7 16.29 -0.99 -1.78
N GLY A 8 15.79 -1.63 -0.72
CA GLY A 8 14.44 -1.35 -0.22
C GLY A 8 13.81 -2.55 0.49
N ASP A 9 12.60 -2.34 1.02
CA ASP A 9 11.69 -3.42 1.37
C ASP A 9 10.77 -3.67 0.17
N TRP A 10 10.56 -4.93 -0.19
CA TRP A 10 9.73 -5.34 -1.32
C TRP A 10 8.73 -6.40 -0.88
N TYR A 11 7.51 -6.33 -1.39
CA TYR A 11 6.47 -7.32 -1.12
C TYR A 11 6.04 -7.96 -2.43
N HIS A 12 6.08 -9.29 -2.51
CA HIS A 12 5.46 -9.99 -3.63
C HIS A 12 3.94 -9.80 -3.56
N TYR A 13 3.35 -9.27 -4.62
CA TYR A 13 1.96 -8.80 -4.62
C TYR A 13 0.97 -9.91 -4.24
N ASP A 14 1.12 -11.09 -4.86
CA ASP A 14 0.16 -12.18 -4.69
C ASP A 14 0.29 -12.93 -3.36
N SER A 15 1.52 -13.13 -2.90
CA SER A 15 1.77 -13.96 -1.70
C SER A 15 1.93 -13.14 -0.42
N GLY A 16 2.07 -11.81 -0.53
CA GLY A 16 2.41 -10.93 0.58
C GLY A 16 3.83 -11.12 1.12
N ARG A 17 4.64 -12.02 0.55
CA ARG A 17 5.98 -12.33 1.07
C ARG A 17 6.90 -11.11 0.97
N ARG A 18 7.55 -10.77 2.09
CA ARG A 18 8.55 -9.70 2.16
C ARG A 18 9.93 -10.17 1.70
N TYR A 19 10.61 -9.30 0.95
CA TYR A 19 11.99 -9.42 0.51
C TYR A 19 12.77 -8.14 0.88
N LYS A 20 14.07 -8.30 1.14
CA LYS A 20 14.98 -7.19 1.43
C LYS A 20 16.00 -7.05 0.31
N GLY A 21 15.94 -5.94 -0.42
CA GLY A 21 16.92 -5.61 -1.44
C GLY A 21 18.15 -4.88 -0.86
N PRO A 22 19.27 -4.79 -1.61
CA PRO A 22 19.43 -5.27 -2.98
C PRO A 22 19.51 -6.80 -3.06
N LEU A 23 18.73 -7.42 -3.94
CA LEU A 23 18.61 -8.88 -4.04
C LEU A 23 18.24 -9.33 -5.45
N THR A 24 18.93 -10.32 -6.00
CA THR A 24 18.49 -11.01 -7.22
C THR A 24 17.82 -12.33 -6.85
N LEU A 25 16.53 -12.44 -7.15
CA LEU A 25 15.79 -13.69 -7.08
C LEU A 25 16.11 -14.50 -8.34
N LYS A 26 16.98 -15.50 -8.20
CA LYS A 26 17.34 -16.39 -9.30
C LYS A 26 16.23 -17.39 -9.57
N GLU A 27 15.97 -17.65 -10.84
CA GLU A 27 15.01 -18.67 -11.28
C GLU A 27 13.63 -18.51 -10.61
N PHE A 28 13.19 -17.27 -10.40
CA PHE A 28 11.90 -17.00 -9.76
C PHE A 28 10.78 -17.69 -10.55
N GLU A 29 10.09 -18.59 -9.87
CA GLU A 29 8.95 -19.32 -10.42
C GLU A 29 7.83 -18.33 -10.69
N THR A 30 7.45 -18.22 -11.96
CA THR A 30 6.42 -17.31 -12.42
C THR A 30 5.29 -18.16 -12.98
N PRO A 31 4.10 -18.20 -12.34
CA PRO A 31 2.95 -18.86 -12.92
C PRO A 31 2.66 -18.29 -14.31
N LEU A 32 2.16 -19.12 -15.23
CA LEU A 32 1.84 -18.66 -16.59
C LEU A 32 0.85 -17.50 -16.59
N ASP A 33 -0.09 -17.52 -15.63
CA ASP A 33 -1.19 -16.57 -15.53
C ASP A 33 -0.90 -15.38 -14.61
N ALA A 34 0.29 -15.28 -14.02
CA ALA A 34 0.66 -14.22 -13.10
C ALA A 34 2.12 -13.78 -13.30
N PRO A 35 2.38 -12.63 -13.97
CA PRO A 35 3.72 -12.08 -14.04
C PRO A 35 4.19 -11.68 -12.64
N PRO A 36 5.50 -11.66 -12.35
CA PRO A 36 5.95 -11.38 -11.00
C PRO A 36 5.85 -9.88 -10.75
N CYS A 37 5.02 -9.55 -9.76
CA CYS A 37 4.75 -8.19 -9.34
C CYS A 37 5.26 -7.99 -7.92
N PHE A 38 6.03 -6.92 -7.72
CA PHE A 38 6.59 -6.57 -6.42
C PHE A 38 6.26 -5.12 -6.07
N ILE A 39 5.83 -4.91 -4.83
CA ILE A 39 5.47 -3.62 -4.27
C ILE A 39 6.65 -3.09 -3.46
N GLY A 40 7.16 -1.93 -3.85
CA GLY A 40 8.26 -1.22 -3.19
C GLY A 40 8.03 0.29 -3.20
N GLY A 41 9.07 1.06 -2.86
CA GLY A 41 8.99 2.53 -2.86
C GLY A 41 7.99 3.03 -1.81
N GLN A 42 6.96 3.79 -2.26
CA GLN A 42 5.90 4.29 -1.37
C GLN A 42 4.89 3.21 -0.98
N GLY A 43 4.81 2.09 -1.71
CA GLY A 43 3.96 0.94 -1.36
C GLY A 43 2.47 1.25 -1.13
N ILE A 44 1.93 2.24 -1.84
CA ILE A 44 0.50 2.55 -1.83
C ILE A 44 -0.08 2.14 -3.18
N ILE A 45 -1.16 1.37 -3.15
CA ILE A 45 -1.93 0.96 -4.32
C ILE A 45 -3.36 1.48 -4.15
N ILE A 46 -3.92 2.05 -5.22
CA ILE A 46 -5.33 2.42 -5.27
C ILE A 46 -6.07 1.38 -6.10
N LEU A 47 -7.07 0.75 -5.49
CA LEU A 47 -7.89 -0.30 -6.07
C LEU A 47 -9.32 0.19 -6.24
N ARG A 48 -10.00 -0.32 -7.27
CA ARG A 48 -11.43 -0.13 -7.48
C ARG A 48 -11.98 -1.37 -8.20
N GLU A 49 -13.03 -1.97 -7.64
CA GLU A 49 -13.62 -3.20 -8.18
C GLU A 49 -14.50 -2.94 -9.41
N ALA A 50 -15.29 -1.87 -9.40
CA ALA A 50 -16.15 -1.43 -10.50
C ALA A 50 -16.28 0.10 -10.50
N ASP A 51 -16.72 0.69 -11.62
CA ASP A 51 -16.73 2.14 -11.80
C ASP A 51 -17.58 2.90 -10.77
N ASP A 52 -18.64 2.27 -10.27
CA ASP A 52 -19.60 2.80 -9.30
C ASP A 52 -19.26 2.47 -7.84
N LEU A 53 -18.18 1.70 -7.60
CA LEU A 53 -17.74 1.33 -6.26
C LEU A 53 -16.67 2.29 -5.72
N PRO A 54 -16.63 2.52 -4.39
CA PRO A 54 -15.62 3.35 -3.77
C PRO A 54 -14.20 2.85 -4.04
N PHE A 55 -13.25 3.79 -4.09
CA PHE A 55 -11.83 3.45 -4.15
C PHE A 55 -11.34 2.92 -2.81
N LYS A 56 -10.43 1.96 -2.86
CA LYS A 56 -9.77 1.37 -1.69
C LYS A 56 -8.27 1.61 -1.79
N ALA A 57 -7.69 2.24 -0.78
CA ALA A 57 -6.24 2.30 -0.65
C ALA A 57 -5.74 1.01 0.00
N LYS A 58 -4.66 0.43 -0.53
CA LYS A 58 -3.88 -0.65 0.11
C LYS A 58 -2.48 -0.15 0.35
N VAL A 59 -2.06 -0.12 1.62
CA VAL A 59 -0.79 0.47 2.06
C VAL A 59 0.10 -0.60 2.66
N TYR A 60 1.27 -0.80 2.07
CA TYR A 60 2.30 -1.74 2.51
C TYR A 60 3.32 -1.03 3.42
N PRO A 61 3.78 -1.66 4.50
CA PRO A 61 4.78 -1.08 5.41
C PRO A 61 6.21 -1.12 4.83
N VAL A 62 6.44 -0.41 3.70
CA VAL A 62 7.74 -0.36 3.00
C VAL A 62 8.54 0.90 3.29
N SER A 63 7.88 2.05 3.51
CA SER A 63 8.56 3.35 3.62
C SER A 63 9.07 3.65 5.03
N ARG A 64 10.40 3.54 5.24
CA ARG A 64 11.03 3.84 6.54
C ARG A 64 10.91 5.30 6.99
N ARG A 65 10.73 6.22 6.04
CA ARG A 65 10.52 7.65 6.31
C ARG A 65 9.04 7.96 6.10
N LYS A 66 8.54 8.96 6.82
CA LYS A 66 7.22 9.53 6.55
C LYS A 66 7.15 9.92 5.06
N THR A 67 6.15 9.39 4.37
CA THR A 67 5.94 9.61 2.94
C THR A 67 4.47 9.96 2.69
N SER A 68 4.23 10.71 1.63
CA SER A 68 2.90 11.11 1.20
C SER A 68 2.71 10.78 -0.27
N PHE A 69 1.58 10.18 -0.61
CA PHE A 69 1.18 9.82 -1.97
C PHE A 69 -0.09 10.59 -2.32
N SER A 70 -0.05 11.35 -3.40
CA SER A 70 -1.22 12.06 -3.92
C SER A 70 -1.85 11.22 -5.04
N PHE A 71 -3.13 10.94 -4.87
CA PHE A 71 -3.98 10.32 -5.88
C PHE A 71 -4.90 11.39 -6.49
N THR A 72 -4.98 11.44 -7.82
CA THR A 72 -5.98 12.24 -8.54
C THR A 72 -7.03 11.30 -9.08
N TYR A 73 -8.30 11.60 -8.79
CA TYR A 73 -9.43 10.78 -9.19
C TYR A 73 -9.68 10.86 -10.71
N PRO A 74 -10.48 9.94 -11.30
CA PRO A 74 -10.74 9.93 -12.73
C PRO A 74 -11.40 11.20 -13.29
N ASP A 75 -12.00 12.03 -12.44
CA ASP A 75 -12.55 13.35 -12.83
C ASP A 75 -11.45 14.38 -13.15
N GLY A 76 -10.19 14.09 -12.79
CA GLY A 76 -9.03 14.94 -12.99
C GLY A 76 -8.98 16.15 -12.05
N VAL A 77 -9.89 16.25 -11.07
CA VAL A 77 -10.03 17.41 -10.20
C VAL A 77 -9.89 17.00 -8.74
N ALA A 78 -10.68 16.04 -8.29
CA ALA A 78 -10.64 15.63 -6.89
C ALA A 78 -9.33 14.93 -6.57
N GLN A 79 -8.84 15.14 -5.36
CA GLN A 79 -7.56 14.58 -4.91
C GLN A 79 -7.64 14.02 -3.49
N THR A 80 -6.74 13.09 -3.20
CA THR A 80 -6.52 12.56 -1.85
C THR A 80 -5.03 12.44 -1.61
N LEU A 81 -4.58 12.86 -0.43
CA LEU A 81 -3.24 12.63 0.07
C LEU A 81 -3.26 11.51 1.13
N ILE A 82 -2.49 10.46 0.92
CA ILE A 82 -2.29 9.39 1.90
C ILE A 82 -0.88 9.51 2.46
N THR A 83 -0.78 9.68 3.77
CA THR A 83 0.48 9.87 4.46
C THR A 83 0.69 8.78 5.50
N TYR A 84 1.88 8.17 5.48
CA TYR A 84 2.24 7.15 6.45
C TYR A 84 3.75 7.03 6.66
N GLN A 85 4.12 6.33 7.72
CA GLN A 85 5.45 5.78 7.91
C GLN A 85 5.32 4.29 8.20
N LYS A 86 6.30 3.49 7.77
CA LYS A 86 6.37 2.06 8.07
C LYS A 86 6.18 1.83 9.57
N TRP A 87 5.28 0.90 9.89
CA TRP A 87 4.98 0.43 11.24
C TRP A 87 5.67 -0.90 11.57
N ASN A 88 5.66 -1.24 12.85
CA ASN A 88 6.11 -2.50 13.42
C ASN A 88 5.07 -3.60 13.17
N GLU A 89 5.52 -4.86 13.05
CA GLU A 89 4.67 -6.01 12.67
C GLU A 89 3.52 -6.29 13.66
N ASN A 90 3.55 -5.73 14.87
CA ASN A 90 2.52 -5.87 15.90
C ASN A 90 1.99 -4.52 16.42
N ALA A 91 2.26 -3.42 15.71
CA ALA A 91 1.73 -2.13 16.11
C ALA A 91 0.21 -2.09 15.93
N GLU A 92 -0.48 -1.47 16.87
CA GLU A 92 -1.87 -1.08 16.68
C GLU A 92 -1.87 0.18 15.82
N LEU A 93 -2.62 0.16 14.73
CA LEU A 93 -2.68 1.27 13.80
C LEU A 93 -3.99 2.01 13.91
N VAL A 94 -3.93 3.31 13.63
CA VAL A 94 -5.09 4.17 13.45
C VAL A 94 -4.97 4.83 12.08
N VAL A 95 -6.09 4.82 11.34
CA VAL A 95 -6.25 5.56 10.09
C VAL A 95 -7.16 6.74 10.37
N ILE A 96 -6.64 7.96 10.22
CA ILE A 96 -7.35 9.19 10.53
C ILE A 96 -7.76 9.85 9.21
N ASP A 97 -9.06 10.03 9.01
CA ASP A 97 -9.60 10.92 7.98
C ASP A 97 -9.43 12.37 8.46
N GLN A 98 -8.58 13.14 7.78
CA GLN A 98 -8.26 14.51 8.19
C GLN A 98 -9.40 15.50 7.91
N ALA A 99 -10.27 15.22 6.94
CA ALA A 99 -11.39 16.10 6.62
C ALA A 99 -12.46 16.03 7.72
N LEU A 100 -12.67 14.84 8.30
CA LEU A 100 -13.63 14.61 9.38
C LEU A 100 -13.01 14.68 10.78
N GLY A 101 -11.69 14.51 10.89
CA GLY A 101 -10.98 14.42 12.16
C GLY A 101 -11.31 13.14 12.93
N THR A 102 -11.70 12.06 12.23
CA THR A 102 -12.17 10.81 12.83
C THR A 102 -11.35 9.62 12.39
N GLU A 103 -11.23 8.63 13.27
CA GLU A 103 -10.67 7.33 12.94
C GLU A 103 -11.63 6.54 12.04
N ILE A 104 -11.09 5.88 11.03
CA ILE A 104 -11.86 5.04 10.11
C ILE A 104 -11.40 3.58 10.21
N PRO A 105 -12.31 2.62 9.96
CA PRO A 105 -11.95 1.21 9.96
C PRO A 105 -11.01 0.86 8.80
N TYR A 106 -10.14 -0.12 9.03
CA TYR A 106 -9.28 -0.72 8.02
C TYR A 106 -9.27 -2.25 8.17
N GLU A 107 -8.89 -2.92 7.09
CA GLU A 107 -8.66 -4.36 7.05
C GLU A 107 -7.16 -4.66 7.03
N VAL A 108 -6.73 -5.71 7.73
CA VAL A 108 -5.34 -6.16 7.75
C VAL A 108 -5.18 -7.40 6.88
N ASP A 109 -4.23 -7.34 5.94
CA ASP A 109 -3.74 -8.50 5.21
C ASP A 109 -2.63 -9.16 6.03
N THR A 110 -2.92 -10.32 6.63
CA THR A 110 -2.00 -10.99 7.56
C THR A 110 -0.75 -11.56 6.90
N ALA A 111 -0.75 -11.76 5.58
CA ALA A 111 0.41 -12.27 4.85
C ALA A 111 1.47 -11.19 4.64
N SER A 112 1.03 -9.95 4.38
CA SER A 112 1.90 -8.82 4.09
C SER A 112 2.03 -7.81 5.24
N GLY A 113 1.11 -7.83 6.20
CA GLY A 113 0.93 -6.78 7.20
C GLY A 113 0.47 -5.45 6.59
N SER A 114 0.03 -5.44 5.32
CA SER A 114 -0.56 -4.26 4.69
C SER A 114 -1.96 -4.01 5.24
N ILE A 115 -2.38 -2.75 5.20
CA ILE A 115 -3.75 -2.37 5.56
C ILE A 115 -4.50 -1.85 4.35
N SER A 116 -5.82 -2.01 4.36
CA SER A 116 -6.68 -1.46 3.33
C SER A 116 -7.91 -0.76 3.90
N PHE A 117 -8.26 0.39 3.33
CA PHE A 117 -9.40 1.20 3.76
C PHE A 117 -9.99 1.97 2.57
N TYR A 118 -11.25 2.38 2.70
CA TYR A 118 -11.93 3.16 1.65
C TYR A 118 -11.49 4.61 1.69
N ILE A 119 -11.32 5.22 0.52
CA ILE A 119 -10.96 6.64 0.36
C ILE A 119 -12.07 7.41 -0.36
N VAL A 120 -12.31 8.62 0.11
CA VAL A 120 -13.34 9.54 -0.39
C VAL A 120 -12.65 10.70 -1.12
N PRO A 121 -13.18 11.15 -2.28
CA PRO A 121 -12.66 12.33 -2.97
C PRO A 121 -12.54 13.53 -2.03
N ASP A 122 -11.43 14.29 -2.16
CA ASP A 122 -11.11 15.49 -1.37
C ASP A 122 -10.92 15.25 0.14
N HIS A 123 -10.72 14.01 0.54
CA HIS A 123 -10.32 13.64 1.91
C HIS A 123 -8.87 13.17 1.94
N ASP A 124 -8.13 13.60 2.96
CA ASP A 124 -6.75 13.20 3.23
C ASP A 124 -6.68 12.22 4.40
N TYR A 125 -5.69 11.34 4.39
CA TYR A 125 -5.56 10.24 5.34
C TYR A 125 -4.16 10.17 5.95
N ASP A 126 -4.11 10.13 7.29
CA ASP A 126 -2.89 9.86 8.05
C ASP A 126 -2.97 8.46 8.67
N ILE A 127 -1.91 7.68 8.52
CA ILE A 127 -1.76 6.36 9.15
C ILE A 127 -0.69 6.46 10.22
N VAL A 128 -1.06 6.20 11.47
CA VAL A 128 -0.18 6.33 12.64
C VAL A 128 -0.20 5.06 13.49
N GLU A 129 0.92 4.76 14.14
CA GLU A 129 0.96 3.80 15.25
C GLU A 129 0.36 4.45 16.50
N HIS A 130 -0.42 3.68 17.25
CA HIS A 130 -0.98 4.06 18.54
C HIS A 130 -0.14 3.50 19.71
#